data_AF-A0A432YSF0-F1
#
_entry.id   AF-A0A432YSF0-F1
#
_cell.length_a   1.000
_cell.length_b   1.000
_cell.length_c   1.000
_cell.angle_alpha   90.00
_cell.angle_beta   90.00
_cell.angle_gamma   90.00
#
_symmetry.space_group_name_H-M   'P 1'
#
loop_
_entity.id
_entity.type
_entity.pdbx_description
1 polymer ?
#
loop_
_entity_poly.entity_id
_entity_poly.type
_entity_poly.pdbx_seq_one_letter_code
_entity_poly.pdbx_strand_id
1 'polypeptide(L)'
;MEEIGRVYHYLLKHRSIESKPQLRKSRSDETLVASILRSASIDQLERFNEFLAPQGFKLVEFDDLTRGVAVAGRIWVLARTGEVSAPSFLSNERVYSEMNIRGKDSRETSAVWFLHIWLIYLSLIYTRVGRGVSEVSSYVDATFSREVLEESVLEHIAHIRQMGLSDGASSKVVAILDSEKGKDVSRRVSAFLKLMTAAGLIQESEKNEYQQTLLGAYEIAEHYDKSLRIPIDNTLDNIVNIVAPNNEDKDTEELTDGID
;
A
#
# COMPACT_ATOMS: atom_id res chain seq x y z
N MET A 1 -12.85 2.65 26.30
CA MET A 1 -11.53 3.22 25.89
C MET A 1 -10.57 2.12 25.48
N GLU A 2 -10.39 1.06 26.29
CA GLU A 2 -9.51 -0.08 25.98
C GLU A 2 -9.88 -0.82 24.67
N GLU A 3 -11.17 -1.07 24.44
CA GLU A 3 -11.67 -1.73 23.22
C GLU A 3 -11.37 -0.95 21.93
N ILE A 4 -11.60 0.37 21.94
CA ILE A 4 -11.28 1.27 20.81
C ILE A 4 -9.76 1.32 20.58
N GLY A 5 -8.95 1.31 21.65
CA GLY A 5 -7.50 1.23 21.54
C GLY A 5 -7.02 -0.04 20.84
N ARG A 6 -7.66 -1.18 21.12
CA ARG A 6 -7.39 -2.46 20.43
C ARG A 6 -7.77 -2.40 18.94
N VAL A 7 -8.91 -1.82 18.61
CA VAL A 7 -9.33 -1.58 17.22
C VAL A 7 -8.32 -0.69 16.49
N TYR A 8 -7.90 0.41 17.12
CA TYR A 8 -6.92 1.33 16.57
C TYR A 8 -5.59 0.65 16.28
N HIS A 9 -5.04 -0.07 17.25
CA HIS A 9 -3.79 -0.81 17.08
C HIS A 9 -3.88 -1.85 15.95
N TYR A 10 -4.98 -2.59 15.89
CA TYR A 10 -5.22 -3.55 14.82
C TYR A 10 -5.25 -2.86 13.45
N LEU A 11 -5.98 -1.74 13.32
CA LEU A 11 -6.06 -0.98 12.07
C LEU A 11 -4.73 -0.35 11.66
N LEU A 12 -3.89 0.08 12.60
CA LEU A 12 -2.55 0.56 12.26
C LEU A 12 -1.69 -0.55 11.64
N LYS A 13 -1.80 -1.78 12.15
CA LYS A 13 -1.02 -2.93 11.67
C LYS A 13 -1.54 -3.50 10.35
N HIS A 14 -2.86 -3.59 10.21
CA HIS A 14 -3.51 -4.37 9.16
C HIS A 14 -4.29 -3.54 8.14
N ARG A 15 -4.54 -2.27 8.46
CA ARG A 15 -5.22 -1.25 7.63
C ARG A 15 -6.67 -1.55 7.27
N SER A 16 -7.15 -2.76 7.52
CA SER A 16 -8.51 -3.22 7.27
C SER A 16 -8.91 -4.28 8.29
N ILE A 17 -10.20 -4.30 8.63
CA ILE A 17 -10.87 -5.30 9.46
C ILE A 17 -12.02 -5.88 8.63
N GLU A 18 -12.05 -7.19 8.45
CA GLU A 18 -13.15 -7.89 7.79
C GLU A 18 -13.90 -8.75 8.81
N SER A 19 -15.20 -8.54 8.95
CA SER A 19 -16.03 -9.38 9.84
C SER A 19 -16.16 -10.82 9.35
N LYS A 20 -16.06 -11.03 8.04
CA LYS A 20 -16.10 -12.35 7.37
C LYS A 20 -15.16 -12.36 6.15
N PRO A 21 -13.84 -12.51 6.36
CA PRO A 21 -12.88 -12.55 5.26
C PRO A 21 -13.21 -13.67 4.27
N GLN A 22 -13.27 -13.35 2.97
CA GLN A 22 -13.55 -14.34 1.90
C GLN A 22 -12.30 -14.74 1.13
N LEU A 23 -11.40 -13.78 0.91
CA LEU A 23 -10.26 -13.92 0.00
C LEU A 23 -8.98 -14.36 0.72
N ARG A 24 -9.03 -14.44 2.05
CA ARG A 24 -7.91 -14.82 2.91
C ARG A 24 -8.44 -15.44 4.20
N LYS A 25 -7.54 -16.05 4.95
CA LYS A 25 -7.85 -16.49 6.32
C LYS A 25 -8.03 -15.28 7.24
N SER A 26 -8.89 -15.44 8.23
CA SER A 26 -9.02 -14.48 9.34
C SER A 26 -7.69 -14.36 10.06
N ARG A 27 -7.29 -13.11 10.34
CA ARG A 27 -6.11 -12.83 11.17
C ARG A 27 -6.47 -12.99 12.64
N SER A 28 -5.45 -13.13 13.48
CA SER A 28 -5.63 -13.15 14.94
C SER A 28 -6.34 -11.88 15.38
N ASP A 29 -7.28 -12.01 16.31
CA ASP A 29 -8.09 -10.92 16.87
C ASP A 29 -9.02 -10.17 15.90
N GLU A 30 -9.02 -10.49 14.61
CA GLU A 30 -9.83 -9.81 13.60
C GLU A 30 -11.33 -9.87 13.90
N THR A 31 -11.84 -11.07 14.23
CA THR A 31 -13.25 -11.27 14.59
C THR A 31 -13.64 -10.49 15.84
N LEU A 32 -12.72 -10.37 16.79
CA LEU A 32 -12.94 -9.61 18.03
C LEU A 32 -13.07 -8.12 17.73
N VAL A 33 -12.11 -7.53 17.01
CA VAL A 33 -12.16 -6.11 16.66
C VAL A 33 -13.31 -5.77 15.72
N ALA A 34 -13.69 -6.69 14.83
CA ALA A 34 -14.90 -6.56 14.01
C ALA A 34 -16.17 -6.54 14.86
N SER A 35 -16.26 -7.37 15.91
CA SER A 35 -17.39 -7.39 16.83
C SER A 35 -17.50 -6.09 17.63
N ILE A 36 -16.36 -5.53 18.05
CA ILE A 36 -16.31 -4.22 18.74
C ILE A 36 -16.88 -3.13 17.83
N LEU A 37 -16.37 -3.01 16.60
CA LEU A 37 -16.85 -2.02 15.64
C LEU A 37 -18.32 -2.19 15.29
N ARG A 38 -18.78 -3.43 15.12
CA ARG A 38 -20.20 -3.73 14.82
C ARG A 38 -21.15 -3.36 15.95
N SER A 39 -20.67 -3.42 17.20
CA SER A 39 -21.47 -3.13 18.40
C SER A 39 -21.34 -1.67 18.85
N ALA A 40 -20.43 -0.91 18.24
CA ALA A 40 -20.20 0.48 18.57
C ALA A 40 -21.41 1.35 18.20
N SER A 41 -21.77 2.29 19.06
CA SER A 41 -22.79 3.30 18.74
C SER A 41 -22.26 4.31 17.72
N ILE A 42 -23.18 5.07 17.09
CA ILE A 42 -22.83 6.16 16.19
C ILE A 42 -21.90 7.16 16.89
N ASP A 43 -22.26 7.61 18.10
CA ASP A 43 -21.42 8.52 18.91
C ASP A 43 -20.01 7.97 19.17
N GLN A 44 -19.85 6.66 19.35
CA GLN A 44 -18.53 6.03 19.56
C GLN A 44 -17.71 6.04 18.27
N LEU A 45 -18.34 5.77 17.12
CA LEU A 45 -17.69 5.82 15.81
C LEU A 45 -17.32 7.25 15.40
N GLU A 46 -18.18 8.23 15.71
CA GLU A 46 -17.90 9.65 15.50
C GLU A 46 -16.69 10.09 16.32
N ARG A 47 -16.68 9.81 17.63
CA ARG A 47 -15.51 10.10 18.49
C ARG A 47 -14.24 9.40 18.03
N PHE A 48 -14.36 8.18 17.50
CA PHE A 48 -13.21 7.48 16.96
C PHE A 48 -12.69 8.15 15.68
N ASN A 49 -13.57 8.60 14.78
CA ASN A 49 -13.17 9.39 13.62
C ASN A 49 -12.57 10.75 14.01
N GLU A 50 -13.11 11.43 15.02
CA GLU A 50 -12.52 12.66 15.58
C GLU A 50 -11.12 12.42 16.16
N PHE A 51 -10.88 11.26 16.76
CA PHE A 51 -9.55 10.85 17.21
C PHE A 51 -8.59 10.55 16.05
N LEU A 52 -9.09 9.97 14.94
CA LEU A 52 -8.30 9.63 13.75
C LEU A 52 -7.95 10.86 12.89
N ALA A 53 -8.83 11.85 12.82
CA ALA A 53 -8.70 12.98 11.90
C ALA A 53 -7.41 13.81 12.09
N PRO A 54 -6.99 14.18 13.32
CA PRO A 54 -5.71 14.87 13.55
C PRO A 54 -4.48 14.07 13.09
N GLN A 55 -4.64 12.76 12.95
CA GLN A 55 -3.59 11.83 12.49
C GLN A 55 -3.69 11.58 10.97
N GLY A 56 -4.56 12.30 10.27
CA GLY A 56 -4.73 12.19 8.82
C GLY A 56 -5.49 10.93 8.36
N PHE A 57 -6.23 10.27 9.26
CA PHE A 57 -7.02 9.10 8.92
C PHE A 57 -8.52 9.31 9.11
N LYS A 58 -9.29 8.46 8.44
CA LYS A 58 -10.72 8.24 8.67
C LYS A 58 -11.01 6.74 8.62
N LEU A 59 -11.99 6.31 9.40
CA LEU A 59 -12.56 4.98 9.30
C LEU A 59 -13.64 5.00 8.22
N VAL A 60 -13.55 4.10 7.25
CA VAL A 60 -14.56 3.94 6.20
C VAL A 60 -15.13 2.53 6.30
N GLU A 61 -16.46 2.44 6.33
CA GLU A 61 -17.20 1.19 6.41
C GLU A 61 -17.80 0.83 5.05
N PHE A 62 -17.70 -0.45 4.70
CA PHE A 62 -18.36 -1.07 3.55
C PHE A 62 -19.21 -2.24 4.02
N ASP A 63 -20.41 -2.35 3.49
CA ASP A 63 -21.39 -3.40 3.80
C ASP A 63 -21.43 -4.48 2.70
N ASP A 64 -22.36 -5.42 2.83
CA ASP A 64 -22.54 -6.56 1.93
C ASP A 64 -23.15 -6.19 0.56
N LEU A 65 -23.53 -4.93 0.35
CA LEU A 65 -23.86 -4.40 -0.97
C LEU A 65 -22.60 -4.11 -1.79
N THR A 66 -21.45 -3.97 -1.12
CA THR A 66 -20.16 -3.79 -1.80
C THR A 66 -19.68 -5.14 -2.32
N ARG A 67 -19.49 -5.24 -3.64
CA ARG A 67 -18.98 -6.45 -4.29
C ARG A 67 -17.64 -6.87 -3.67
N GLY A 68 -17.52 -8.15 -3.31
CA GLY A 68 -16.36 -8.69 -2.59
C GLY A 68 -16.52 -8.75 -1.07
N VAL A 69 -17.52 -8.08 -0.51
CA VAL A 69 -17.91 -8.22 0.90
C VAL A 69 -18.84 -9.43 1.05
N ALA A 70 -18.61 -10.26 2.07
CA ALA A 70 -19.45 -11.42 2.35
C ALA A 70 -20.89 -11.02 2.68
N VAL A 71 -21.86 -11.92 2.46
CA VAL A 71 -23.26 -11.72 2.85
C VAL A 71 -23.39 -11.45 4.36
N ALA A 72 -24.12 -10.39 4.73
CA ALA A 72 -24.21 -9.84 6.08
C ALA A 72 -22.83 -9.55 6.72
N GLY A 73 -21.83 -9.34 5.88
CA GLY A 73 -20.48 -8.94 6.22
C GLY A 73 -20.32 -7.44 6.17
N ARG A 74 -19.22 -7.00 6.77
CA ARG A 74 -18.74 -5.62 6.82
C ARG A 74 -17.23 -5.62 6.76
N ILE A 75 -16.70 -4.61 6.08
CA ILE A 75 -15.27 -4.30 6.04
C ILE A 75 -15.08 -2.87 6.53
N TRP A 76 -14.19 -2.68 7.49
CA TRP A 76 -13.75 -1.35 7.90
C TRP A 76 -12.32 -1.14 7.45
N VAL A 77 -12.05 -0.01 6.82
CA VAL A 77 -10.70 0.34 6.36
C VAL A 77 -10.25 1.64 7.01
N LEU A 78 -8.96 1.70 7.36
CA LEU A 78 -8.32 2.90 7.85
C LEU A 78 -7.75 3.66 6.66
N ALA A 79 -8.52 4.59 6.11
CA ALA A 79 -8.14 5.35 4.93
C ALA A 79 -7.47 6.67 5.30
N ARG A 80 -6.52 7.12 4.48
CA ARG A 80 -5.95 8.48 4.61
C ARG A 80 -6.89 9.54 4.04
N THR A 81 -6.99 10.69 4.70
CA THR A 81 -7.77 11.85 4.22
C THR A 81 -7.00 12.70 3.22
N GLY A 82 -5.66 12.70 3.28
CA GLY A 82 -4.78 13.52 2.42
C GLY A 82 -4.71 15.01 2.82
N GLU A 83 -5.39 15.39 3.90
CA GLU A 83 -5.47 16.80 4.37
C GLU A 83 -4.36 17.15 5.37
N VAL A 84 -3.84 16.13 6.05
CA VAL A 84 -2.74 16.23 7.02
C VAL A 84 -1.55 15.49 6.45
N SER A 85 -0.34 16.03 6.68
CA SER A 85 0.91 15.33 6.37
C SER A 85 0.89 13.93 7.00
N ALA A 86 1.45 12.94 6.30
CA ALA A 86 1.50 11.58 6.79
C ALA A 86 2.16 11.55 8.19
N PRO A 87 1.59 10.83 9.18
CA PRO A 87 2.21 10.68 10.49
C PRO A 87 3.66 10.19 10.39
N SER A 88 4.54 10.50 11.34
CA SER A 88 5.97 10.14 11.25
C SER A 88 6.25 8.63 11.12
N PHE A 89 5.38 7.78 11.67
CA PHE A 89 5.44 6.32 11.49
C PHE A 89 5.01 5.87 10.08
N LEU A 90 4.32 6.76 9.37
CA LEU A 90 4.08 6.70 7.94
C LEU A 90 5.08 7.64 7.24
N SER A 91 6.33 7.20 7.10
CA SER A 91 7.40 7.93 6.40
C SER A 91 7.83 7.31 5.06
N ASN A 92 8.14 8.17 4.09
CA ASN A 92 8.80 7.82 2.82
C ASN A 92 10.17 7.17 3.03
N GLU A 93 10.79 7.32 4.20
CA GLU A 93 12.07 6.67 4.54
C GLU A 93 11.99 5.15 4.38
N ARG A 94 10.85 4.54 4.68
CA ARG A 94 10.68 3.10 4.48
C ARG A 94 10.67 2.71 3.00
N VAL A 95 10.05 3.53 2.15
CA VAL A 95 10.09 3.33 0.69
C VAL A 95 11.53 3.42 0.21
N TYR A 96 12.26 4.47 0.61
CA TYR A 96 13.66 4.64 0.22
C TYR A 96 14.54 3.48 0.70
N SER A 97 14.33 3.01 1.92
CA SER A 97 15.08 1.91 2.54
C SER A 97 14.81 0.58 1.84
N GLU A 98 13.54 0.19 1.68
CA GLU A 98 13.17 -1.10 1.08
C GLU A 98 13.48 -1.17 -0.41
N MET A 99 13.35 -0.06 -1.14
CA MET A 99 13.69 0.01 -2.56
C MET A 99 15.20 0.06 -2.83
N ASN A 100 16.01 0.34 -1.80
CA ASN A 100 17.47 0.36 -1.92
C ASN A 100 18.06 -1.05 -1.84
N ILE A 101 18.13 -1.72 -2.99
CA ILE A 101 18.54 -3.12 -3.08
C ILE A 101 20.05 -3.38 -2.80
N ARG A 102 20.88 -2.35 -2.64
CA ARG A 102 22.35 -2.47 -2.49
C ARG A 102 22.97 -1.55 -1.43
N GLY A 103 22.16 -0.81 -0.67
CA GLY A 103 22.62 0.21 0.29
C GLY A 103 23.34 1.40 -0.33
N LYS A 104 23.36 1.52 -1.67
CA LYS A 104 24.07 2.57 -2.42
C LYS A 104 23.17 3.37 -3.36
N ASP A 105 21.90 2.99 -3.49
CA ASP A 105 20.95 3.76 -4.29
C ASP A 105 20.69 5.10 -3.60
N SER A 106 20.66 6.19 -4.37
CA SER A 106 20.22 7.48 -3.87
C SER A 106 18.70 7.45 -3.61
N ARG A 107 18.18 8.41 -2.83
CA ARG A 107 16.72 8.57 -2.64
C ARG A 107 15.99 8.74 -3.97
N GLU A 108 16.60 9.49 -4.90
CA GLU A 108 16.09 9.69 -6.26
C GLU A 108 16.00 8.36 -7.03
N THR A 109 17.03 7.51 -6.96
CA THR A 109 16.99 6.18 -7.59
C THR A 109 15.85 5.33 -7.02
N SER A 110 15.73 5.25 -5.69
CA SER A 110 14.63 4.50 -5.04
C SER A 110 13.25 5.03 -5.44
N ALA A 111 13.08 6.35 -5.49
CA ALA A 111 11.85 7.01 -5.92
C ALA A 111 11.48 6.69 -7.37
N VAL A 112 12.44 6.79 -8.29
CA VAL A 112 12.22 6.53 -9.72
C VAL A 112 11.78 5.09 -9.93
N TRP A 113 12.47 4.13 -9.33
CA TRP A 113 12.11 2.72 -9.43
C TRP A 113 10.72 2.43 -8.87
N PHE A 114 10.43 2.98 -7.70
CA PHE A 114 9.13 2.85 -7.07
C PHE A 114 8.01 3.39 -7.97
N LEU A 115 8.18 4.62 -8.47
CA LEU A 115 7.17 5.30 -9.28
C LEU A 115 6.87 4.52 -10.56
N HIS A 116 7.89 4.03 -11.25
CA HIS A 116 7.70 3.30 -12.50
C HIS A 116 7.03 1.94 -12.27
N ILE A 117 7.46 1.20 -11.24
CA ILE A 117 6.78 -0.06 -10.87
C ILE A 117 5.33 0.21 -10.47
N TRP A 118 5.07 1.28 -9.72
CA TRP A 118 3.72 1.67 -9.34
C TRP A 118 2.83 2.03 -10.53
N LEU A 119 3.34 2.81 -11.49
CA LEU A 119 2.59 3.16 -12.71
C LEU A 119 2.27 1.92 -13.56
N ILE A 120 3.21 0.97 -13.64
CA ILE A 120 3.00 -0.31 -14.32
C ILE A 120 1.95 -1.13 -13.58
N TYR A 121 2.04 -1.22 -12.25
CA TYR A 121 1.02 -1.84 -11.42
C TYR A 121 -0.37 -1.24 -11.70
N LEU A 122 -0.52 0.09 -11.70
CA LEU A 122 -1.79 0.75 -12.01
C LEU A 122 -2.31 0.36 -13.40
N SER A 123 -1.42 0.28 -14.38
CA SER A 123 -1.76 -0.20 -15.73
C SER A 123 -2.28 -1.64 -15.72
N LEU A 124 -1.68 -2.52 -14.91
CA LEU A 124 -2.17 -3.91 -14.75
C LEU A 124 -3.58 -3.94 -14.17
N ILE A 125 -3.83 -3.21 -13.08
CA ILE A 125 -5.07 -3.36 -12.31
C ILE A 125 -6.26 -2.51 -12.79
N TYR A 126 -6.01 -1.48 -13.61
CA TYR A 126 -7.06 -0.62 -14.16
C TYR A 126 -7.11 -0.69 -15.69
N THR A 127 -6.02 -0.33 -16.37
CA THR A 127 -6.03 -0.18 -17.83
C THR A 127 -6.19 -1.51 -18.56
N ARG A 128 -5.39 -2.53 -18.21
CA ARG A 128 -5.43 -3.83 -18.89
C ARG A 128 -6.71 -4.62 -18.61
N VAL A 129 -7.31 -4.40 -17.44
CA VAL A 129 -8.59 -4.99 -17.05
C VAL A 129 -9.78 -4.21 -17.63
N GLY A 130 -9.56 -3.01 -18.19
CA GLY A 130 -10.62 -2.16 -18.75
C GLY A 130 -11.52 -1.52 -17.68
N ARG A 131 -10.96 -1.29 -16.48
CA ARG A 131 -11.67 -0.81 -15.29
C ARG A 131 -11.36 0.66 -15.01
N GLY A 132 -12.40 1.47 -14.79
CA GLY A 132 -12.23 2.86 -14.34
C GLY A 132 -11.71 2.97 -12.91
N VAL A 133 -10.91 4.01 -12.63
CA VAL A 133 -10.38 4.25 -11.27
C VAL A 133 -11.48 4.50 -10.24
N SER A 134 -12.62 5.06 -10.65
CA SER A 134 -13.81 5.27 -9.82
C SER A 134 -14.60 4.00 -9.50
N GLU A 135 -14.31 2.87 -10.17
CA GLU A 135 -15.03 1.60 -9.99
C GLU A 135 -14.51 0.82 -8.78
N VAL A 136 -14.62 1.38 -7.58
CA VAL A 136 -14.12 0.79 -6.33
C VAL A 136 -14.67 -0.63 -6.09
N SER A 137 -15.94 -0.87 -6.42
CA SER A 137 -16.60 -2.18 -6.25
C SER A 137 -16.05 -3.28 -7.15
N SER A 138 -15.37 -2.96 -8.26
CA SER A 138 -14.74 -3.94 -9.15
C SER A 138 -13.32 -4.34 -8.72
N TYR A 139 -12.92 -4.04 -7.47
CA TYR A 139 -11.57 -4.36 -6.97
C TYR A 139 -11.26 -5.86 -6.98
N VAL A 140 -12.29 -6.69 -6.87
CA VAL A 140 -12.14 -8.15 -6.86
C VAL A 140 -11.56 -8.69 -8.17
N ASP A 141 -11.76 -7.99 -9.28
CA ASP A 141 -11.27 -8.40 -10.60
C ASP A 141 -9.83 -7.90 -10.86
N ALA A 142 -9.27 -7.06 -9.96
CA ALA A 142 -7.93 -6.50 -10.08
C ALA A 142 -6.87 -7.44 -9.50
N THR A 143 -6.62 -8.54 -10.20
CA THR A 143 -5.59 -9.54 -9.88
C THR A 143 -4.42 -9.49 -10.85
N PHE A 144 -3.22 -9.79 -10.37
CA PHE A 144 -2.02 -9.90 -11.19
C PHE A 144 -0.98 -10.80 -10.51
N SER A 145 -0.17 -11.49 -11.31
CA SER A 145 0.96 -12.26 -10.79
C SER A 145 2.21 -11.40 -10.66
N ARG A 146 3.09 -11.78 -9.74
CA ARG A 146 4.42 -11.17 -9.61
C ARG A 146 5.19 -11.24 -10.92
N GLU A 147 5.12 -12.38 -11.59
CA GLU A 147 5.82 -12.65 -12.84
C GLU A 147 5.36 -11.67 -13.93
N VAL A 148 4.05 -11.45 -14.07
CA VAL A 148 3.49 -10.49 -15.04
C VAL A 148 3.92 -9.06 -14.74
N LEU A 149 4.01 -8.67 -13.46
CA LEU A 149 4.54 -7.36 -13.08
C LEU A 149 6.03 -7.24 -13.42
N GLU A 150 6.83 -8.25 -13.10
CA GLU A 150 8.26 -8.28 -13.42
C GLU A 150 8.52 -8.19 -14.93
N GLU A 151 7.80 -8.98 -15.72
CA GLU A 151 7.86 -8.94 -17.19
C GLU A 151 7.46 -7.57 -17.73
N SER A 152 6.37 -6.98 -17.23
CA SER A 152 5.91 -5.66 -17.66
C SER A 152 6.92 -4.55 -17.33
N VAL A 153 7.66 -4.68 -16.22
CA VAL A 153 8.77 -3.76 -15.87
C VAL A 153 9.95 -3.93 -16.84
N LEU A 154 10.32 -5.17 -17.16
CA LEU A 154 11.39 -5.43 -18.13
C LEU A 154 11.04 -4.90 -19.53
N GLU A 155 9.81 -5.13 -20.00
CA GLU A 155 9.30 -4.59 -21.26
C GLU A 155 9.32 -3.07 -21.27
N HIS A 156 8.91 -2.43 -20.17
CA HIS A 156 8.92 -0.99 -20.05
C HIS A 156 10.34 -0.40 -20.12
N ILE A 157 11.32 -1.01 -19.43
CA ILE A 157 12.73 -0.59 -19.50
C ILE A 157 13.28 -0.78 -20.92
N ALA A 158 12.98 -1.92 -21.57
CA ALA A 158 13.37 -2.17 -22.95
C ALA A 158 12.78 -1.14 -23.92
N HIS A 159 11.52 -0.74 -23.71
CA HIS A 159 10.88 0.32 -24.49
C HIS A 159 11.57 1.67 -24.28
N ILE A 160 11.87 2.04 -23.02
CA ILE A 160 12.61 3.27 -22.70
C ILE A 160 13.98 3.30 -23.41
N ARG A 161 14.71 2.16 -23.42
CA ARG A 161 15.98 2.04 -24.16
C ARG A 161 15.83 2.30 -25.65
N GLN A 162 14.76 1.78 -26.27
CA GLN A 162 14.49 1.92 -27.69
C GLN A 162 14.07 3.33 -28.09
N MET A 163 13.30 4.03 -27.25
CA MET A 163 12.90 5.42 -27.52
C MET A 163 14.10 6.37 -27.60
N GLY A 164 15.23 6.01 -26.97
CA GLY A 164 16.43 6.84 -26.94
C GLY A 164 16.25 8.14 -26.15
N LEU A 165 17.35 8.87 -25.98
CA LEU A 165 17.35 10.15 -25.29
C LEU A 165 16.85 11.26 -26.23
N SER A 166 15.62 11.73 -26.06
CA SER A 166 15.24 13.07 -26.52
C SER A 166 15.57 14.07 -25.39
N ASP A 167 16.37 15.09 -25.68
CA ASP A 167 16.97 16.02 -24.71
C ASP A 167 16.03 16.48 -23.58
N GLY A 168 16.50 16.42 -22.32
CA GLY A 168 15.78 16.95 -21.15
C GLY A 168 15.89 16.12 -19.86
N ALA A 169 15.00 16.39 -18.89
CA ALA A 169 14.88 15.69 -17.60
C ALA A 169 14.67 14.17 -17.74
N SER A 170 14.17 13.72 -18.89
CA SER A 170 14.05 12.31 -19.29
C SER A 170 15.39 11.57 -19.27
N SER A 171 16.53 12.26 -19.46
CA SER A 171 17.84 11.62 -19.53
C SER A 171 18.31 10.96 -18.23
N LYS A 172 18.07 11.59 -17.07
CA LYS A 172 18.45 11.04 -15.76
C LYS A 172 17.60 9.83 -15.38
N VAL A 173 16.29 9.90 -15.62
CA VAL A 173 15.36 8.80 -15.37
C VAL A 173 15.72 7.59 -16.23
N VAL A 174 15.98 7.82 -17.53
CA VAL A 174 16.47 6.79 -18.45
C VAL A 174 17.77 6.18 -17.92
N ALA A 175 18.75 6.99 -17.52
CA ALA A 175 20.02 6.49 -16.99
C ALA A 175 19.85 5.66 -15.70
N ILE A 176 18.94 6.04 -14.80
CA ILE A 176 18.64 5.28 -13.58
C ILE A 176 18.04 3.92 -13.94
N LEU A 177 17.04 3.90 -14.82
CA LEU A 177 16.33 2.68 -15.19
C LEU A 177 17.18 1.74 -16.05
N ASP A 178 18.08 2.28 -16.88
CA ASP A 178 19.02 1.53 -17.73
C ASP A 178 20.27 1.01 -16.98
N SER A 179 20.49 1.47 -15.76
CA SER A 179 21.61 1.02 -14.92
C SER A 179 21.38 -0.35 -14.26
N GLU A 180 20.25 -1.01 -14.54
CA GLU A 180 19.85 -2.24 -13.91
C GLU A 180 20.71 -3.43 -14.36
N LYS A 181 21.00 -4.35 -13.43
CA LYS A 181 21.86 -5.51 -13.71
C LYS A 181 21.30 -6.79 -13.11
N GLY A 182 21.36 -7.88 -13.86
CA GLY A 182 21.04 -9.22 -13.36
C GLY A 182 19.63 -9.31 -12.76
N LYS A 183 19.53 -9.53 -11.45
CA LYS A 183 18.26 -9.73 -10.72
C LYS A 183 17.71 -8.46 -10.06
N ASP A 184 18.19 -7.28 -10.44
CA ASP A 184 17.79 -6.02 -9.81
C ASP A 184 16.29 -5.74 -9.94
N VAL A 185 15.71 -5.97 -11.13
CA VAL A 185 14.27 -5.79 -11.36
C VAL A 185 13.46 -6.69 -10.44
N SER A 186 13.76 -7.99 -10.39
CA SER A 186 13.08 -8.93 -9.51
C SER A 186 13.14 -8.54 -8.03
N ARG A 187 14.29 -8.04 -7.57
CA ARG A 187 14.46 -7.55 -6.18
C ARG A 187 13.59 -6.32 -5.91
N ARG A 188 13.55 -5.37 -6.84
CA ARG A 188 12.75 -4.15 -6.70
C ARG A 188 11.25 -4.42 -6.79
N VAL A 189 10.83 -5.34 -7.65
CA VAL A 189 9.44 -5.84 -7.69
C VAL A 189 9.07 -6.50 -6.36
N SER A 190 9.96 -7.33 -5.80
CA SER A 190 9.74 -7.93 -4.47
C SER A 190 9.60 -6.87 -3.37
N ALA A 191 10.47 -5.86 -3.37
CA ALA A 191 10.42 -4.75 -2.42
C ALA A 191 9.12 -3.95 -2.56
N PHE A 192 8.71 -3.64 -3.79
CA PHE A 192 7.45 -2.96 -4.09
C PHE A 192 6.24 -3.74 -3.59
N LEU A 193 6.16 -5.05 -3.87
CA LEU A 193 5.04 -5.89 -3.42
C LEU A 193 4.97 -5.99 -1.89
N LYS A 194 6.13 -6.12 -1.23
CA LYS A 194 6.23 -6.10 0.24
C LYS A 194 5.71 -4.77 0.81
N LEU A 195 6.11 -3.66 0.20
CA LEU A 195 5.68 -2.31 0.57
C LEU A 195 4.16 -2.13 0.39
N MET A 196 3.60 -2.47 -0.78
CA MET A 196 2.16 -2.39 -1.07
C MET A 196 1.32 -3.27 -0.14
N THR A 197 1.81 -4.48 0.17
CA THR A 197 1.13 -5.42 1.07
C THR A 197 1.13 -4.91 2.50
N ALA A 198 2.27 -4.37 2.97
CA ALA A 198 2.37 -3.81 4.31
C ALA A 198 1.56 -2.52 4.49
N ALA A 199 1.36 -1.75 3.41
CA ALA A 199 0.42 -0.63 3.37
C ALA A 199 -1.06 -1.06 3.26
N GLY A 200 -1.33 -2.36 3.08
CA GLY A 200 -2.68 -2.90 2.96
C GLY A 200 -3.38 -2.57 1.65
N LEU A 201 -2.64 -2.13 0.61
CA LEU A 201 -3.20 -1.74 -0.70
C LEU A 201 -3.40 -2.92 -1.64
N ILE A 202 -2.57 -3.95 -1.46
CA ILE A 202 -2.73 -5.25 -2.11
C ILE A 202 -2.66 -6.35 -1.05
N GLN A 203 -3.12 -7.53 -1.42
CA GLN A 203 -2.97 -8.74 -0.65
C GLN A 203 -2.54 -9.88 -1.56
N GLU A 204 -1.75 -10.80 -1.02
CA GLU A 204 -1.42 -12.05 -1.71
C GLU A 204 -2.57 -13.05 -1.49
N SER A 205 -3.25 -13.45 -2.56
CA SER A 205 -4.36 -14.41 -2.54
C SER A 205 -3.85 -15.85 -2.63
N GLU A 206 -2.88 -16.07 -3.52
CA GLU A 206 -2.13 -17.31 -3.67
C GLU A 206 -0.64 -16.98 -3.82
N LYS A 207 0.24 -17.99 -3.77
CA LYS A 207 1.68 -17.77 -3.86
C LYS A 207 2.03 -17.03 -5.16
N ASN A 208 2.63 -15.84 -5.04
CA ASN A 208 2.97 -14.92 -6.13
C ASN A 208 1.76 -14.31 -6.88
N GLU A 209 0.53 -14.53 -6.44
CA GLU A 209 -0.67 -13.92 -7.01
C GLU A 209 -1.19 -12.84 -6.06
N TYR A 210 -1.34 -11.64 -6.61
CA TYR A 210 -1.73 -10.45 -5.85
C TYR A 210 -3.06 -9.91 -6.34
N GLN A 211 -3.81 -9.34 -5.40
CA GLN A 211 -5.07 -8.70 -5.66
C GLN A 211 -5.10 -7.33 -4.96
N GLN A 212 -5.70 -6.34 -5.62
CA GLN A 212 -5.99 -5.08 -4.97
C GLN A 212 -6.94 -5.29 -3.78
N THR A 213 -6.72 -4.60 -2.66
CA THR A 213 -7.68 -4.59 -1.56
C THR A 213 -8.75 -3.53 -1.76
N LEU A 214 -9.86 -3.64 -1.03
CA LEU A 214 -10.88 -2.59 -1.01
C LEU A 214 -10.32 -1.24 -0.53
N LEU A 215 -9.39 -1.24 0.44
CA LEU A 215 -8.66 -0.04 0.84
C LEU A 215 -7.87 0.55 -0.32
N GLY A 216 -7.11 -0.28 -1.04
CA GLY A 216 -6.30 0.17 -2.19
C GLY A 216 -7.17 0.77 -3.29
N ALA A 217 -8.33 0.15 -3.58
CA ALA A 217 -9.27 0.68 -4.54
C ALA A 217 -9.90 2.01 -4.08
N TYR A 218 -10.32 2.07 -2.82
CA TYR A 218 -10.93 3.27 -2.23
C TYR A 218 -9.95 4.45 -2.22
N GLU A 219 -8.72 4.23 -1.75
CA GLU A 219 -7.73 5.29 -1.66
C GLU A 219 -7.31 5.79 -3.03
N ILE A 220 -7.10 4.92 -4.03
CA ILE A 220 -6.80 5.38 -5.38
C ILE A 220 -7.97 6.20 -5.93
N ALA A 221 -9.21 5.76 -5.75
CA ALA A 221 -10.39 6.52 -6.21
C ALA A 221 -10.52 7.90 -5.54
N GLU A 222 -10.32 7.99 -4.23
CA GLU A 222 -10.41 9.27 -3.48
C GLU A 222 -9.27 10.24 -3.82
N HIS A 223 -8.08 9.72 -4.14
CA HIS A 223 -6.88 10.53 -4.36
C HIS A 223 -6.56 10.77 -5.84
N TYR A 224 -7.20 10.05 -6.77
CA TYR A 224 -6.98 10.19 -8.22
C TYR A 224 -7.09 11.65 -8.70
N ASP A 225 -8.13 12.37 -8.26
CA ASP A 225 -8.36 13.77 -8.66
C ASP A 225 -7.46 14.78 -7.92
N LYS A 226 -6.96 14.41 -6.73
CA LYS A 226 -6.18 15.30 -5.85
C LYS A 226 -4.66 15.21 -6.11
N SER A 227 -4.14 14.02 -6.38
CA SER A 227 -2.68 13.76 -6.44
C SER A 227 -2.05 13.99 -7.81
N LEU A 228 -2.81 13.89 -8.91
CA LEU A 228 -2.30 14.07 -10.27
C LEU A 228 -2.08 15.54 -10.68
N ARG A 229 -2.43 16.50 -9.80
CA ARG A 229 -2.32 17.95 -10.07
C ARG A 229 -1.03 18.61 -9.57
N ILE A 230 -0.17 17.91 -8.83
CA ILE A 230 1.00 18.54 -8.17
C ILE A 230 2.33 17.98 -8.71
N PRO A 231 3.31 18.85 -9.10
CA PRO A 231 4.61 18.45 -9.64
C PRO A 231 5.44 17.57 -8.69
N ILE A 232 6.28 16.75 -9.32
CA ILE A 232 6.95 15.50 -8.91
C ILE A 232 7.54 15.43 -7.47
N ASP A 233 7.86 16.56 -6.84
CA ASP A 233 8.42 16.58 -5.47
C ASP A 233 7.37 16.34 -4.37
N ASN A 234 6.12 16.75 -4.58
CA ASN A 234 4.99 16.41 -3.70
C ASN A 234 4.34 15.07 -4.06
N THR A 235 4.87 14.43 -5.10
CA THR A 235 4.17 13.37 -5.78
C THR A 235 4.51 12.09 -4.96
N LEU A 236 5.69 11.86 -4.39
CA LEU A 236 5.84 10.72 -3.44
C LEU A 236 4.97 10.82 -2.16
N ASP A 237 4.73 12.02 -1.64
CA ASP A 237 3.83 12.25 -0.49
C ASP A 237 2.35 11.96 -0.83
N ASN A 238 1.97 12.06 -2.11
CA ASN A 238 0.59 12.04 -2.61
C ASN A 238 0.25 10.91 -3.61
N ILE A 239 1.23 10.33 -4.30
CA ILE A 239 1.09 9.38 -5.43
C ILE A 239 0.62 8.04 -4.92
N VAL A 240 1.14 7.57 -3.78
CA VAL A 240 0.74 6.29 -3.22
C VAL A 240 0.86 6.35 -1.72
N ASN A 241 -0.20 5.95 -1.04
CA ASN A 241 -0.26 5.65 0.38
C ASN A 241 0.60 4.41 0.75
N ILE A 242 1.79 4.24 0.16
CA ILE A 242 2.75 3.24 0.62
C ILE A 242 3.46 3.82 1.83
N VAL A 243 2.73 3.77 2.92
CA VAL A 243 3.33 3.95 4.21
C VAL A 243 2.89 2.81 5.07
N ALA A 244 3.88 2.03 5.47
CA ALA A 244 3.69 0.77 6.12
C ALA A 244 4.16 0.90 7.57
N PRO A 245 3.44 0.31 8.54
CA PRO A 245 3.73 0.46 9.97
C PRO A 245 5.13 -0.03 10.33
N ASN A 246 5.89 0.77 11.10
CA ASN A 246 7.18 0.34 11.64
C ASN A 246 7.00 -0.98 12.40
N ASN A 247 7.70 -2.03 11.96
CA ASN A 247 7.87 -3.22 12.79
C ASN A 247 9.08 -2.94 13.68
N GLU A 248 8.84 -2.41 14.88
CA GLU A 248 9.81 -2.55 15.95
C GLU A 248 9.75 -4.00 16.41
N ASP A 249 10.66 -4.82 15.90
CA ASP A 249 11.05 -6.09 16.52
C ASP A 249 12.46 -6.42 16.04
N LYS A 250 13.43 -5.99 16.84
CA LYS A 250 14.71 -6.66 17.15
C LYS A 250 15.58 -5.72 17.98
N ASP A 251 15.60 -5.96 19.27
CA ASP A 251 16.81 -6.18 20.08
C ASP A 251 16.48 -5.88 21.55
N THR A 252 16.14 -6.94 22.28
CA THR A 252 16.28 -6.99 23.74
C THR A 252 16.29 -8.46 24.16
N GLU A 253 17.43 -9.11 23.93
CA GLU A 253 17.89 -10.13 24.87
C GLU A 253 19.18 -9.61 25.48
N GLU A 254 19.04 -9.10 26.70
CA GLU A 254 20.13 -8.72 27.58
C GLU A 254 20.99 -9.95 27.90
N LEU A 255 22.29 -9.79 27.69
CA LEU A 255 23.35 -10.65 28.19
C LEU A 255 23.53 -10.43 29.70
N THR A 256 22.94 -11.29 30.52
CA THR A 256 23.39 -11.63 31.89
C THR A 256 22.85 -13.05 32.19
N ASP A 257 23.61 -14.09 32.50
CA ASP A 257 24.58 -14.18 33.59
C ASP A 257 25.70 -15.17 33.27
N GLY A 258 26.93 -14.71 33.48
CA GLY A 258 28.10 -15.54 33.71
C GLY A 258 28.93 -14.83 34.76
N ILE A 259 28.68 -15.14 36.04
CA ILE A 259 29.52 -14.73 37.16
C ILE A 259 30.01 -16.02 37.82
N ASP A 260 31.33 -16.17 37.82
CA ASP A 260 32.11 -17.05 38.69
C ASP A 260 31.92 -16.70 40.18
#